data_AF-B6SXC2-F1
#
_entry.id   AF-B6SXC2-F1
#
_cell.length_a   1.000
_cell.length_b   1.000
_cell.length_c   1.000
_cell.angle_alpha   90.00
_cell.angle_beta   90.00
_cell.angle_gamma   90.00
#
_symmetry.space_group_name_H-M   'P 1'
#
loop_
_entity.id
_entity.type
_entity.pdbx_description
1 polymer ?
#
loop_
_entity_poly.entity_id
_entity_poly.type
_entity_poly.pdbx_seq_one_letter_code
_entity_poly.pdbx_strand_id
1 'polypeptide(L)'
;MALEKAKEIIASSPVDLALRKAKETVASHPVVVFSKTYCPFCTRVKQLLAKLGASYKAIELDVESEFSLLDFTVLLYFWFTYLLHK
;
A
#
# COMPACT_ATOMS: atom_id res chain seq x y z
N MET A 1 6.47 -25.06 21.24
CA MET A 1 5.43 -25.61 20.35
C MET A 1 4.11 -24.82 20.33
N ALA A 2 3.71 -24.15 21.42
CA ALA A 2 2.51 -23.29 21.43
C ALA A 2 2.71 -21.88 20.79
N LEU A 3 3.96 -21.44 20.62
CA LEU A 3 4.29 -20.10 20.10
C LEU A 3 4.10 -19.98 18.57
N GLU A 4 4.26 -21.07 17.81
CA GLU A 4 4.12 -21.03 16.35
C GLU A 4 2.65 -20.93 15.91
N LYS A 5 1.73 -21.56 16.66
CA LYS A 5 0.28 -21.46 16.39
C LYS A 5 -0.29 -20.06 16.69
N ALA A 6 0.33 -19.31 17.60
CA ALA A 6 -0.06 -17.92 17.87
C ALA A 6 0.35 -16.99 16.71
N LYS A 7 1.48 -17.24 16.05
CA LYS A 7 1.91 -16.49 14.86
C LYS A 7 0.93 -16.62 13.69
N GLU A 8 0.33 -17.80 13.53
CA GLU A 8 -0.62 -18.07 12.44
C GLU A 8 -1.99 -17.39 12.66
N ILE A 9 -2.41 -17.22 13.92
CA ILE A 9 -3.63 -16.48 14.29
C ILE A 9 -3.43 -14.96 14.21
N ILE A 10 -2.22 -14.46 14.50
CA ILE A 10 -1.91 -13.02 14.32
C ILE A 10 -1.77 -12.72 12.82
N ALA A 11 -1.19 -13.62 12.04
CA ALA A 11 -0.99 -13.45 10.59
C ALA A 11 -2.27 -13.57 9.74
N SER A 12 -3.42 -13.96 10.32
CA SER A 12 -4.70 -14.01 9.60
C SER A 12 -5.44 -12.67 9.62
N SER A 13 -4.81 -11.59 10.09
CA SER A 13 -5.39 -10.26 9.94
C SER A 13 -5.23 -9.79 8.47
N PRO A 14 -6.23 -9.10 7.91
CA PRO A 14 -6.17 -8.61 6.53
C PRO A 14 -4.98 -7.67 6.27
N VAL A 15 -4.43 -7.03 7.31
CA VAL A 15 -3.23 -6.20 7.21
C VAL A 15 -1.99 -7.04 6.93
N ASP A 16 -1.89 -8.25 7.49
CA ASP A 16 -0.75 -9.15 7.26
C ASP A 16 -0.75 -9.76 5.86
N LEU A 17 -1.92 -10.01 5.30
CA LEU A 17 -2.06 -10.47 3.91
C LEU A 17 -1.63 -9.37 2.93
N ALA A 18 -2.09 -8.14 3.16
CA ALA A 18 -1.65 -6.96 2.40
C ALA A 18 -0.13 -6.73 2.50
N LEU A 19 0.43 -6.87 3.70
CA LEU A 19 1.87 -6.69 3.94
C LEU A 19 2.71 -7.75 3.24
N ARG A 20 2.26 -9.02 3.24
CA ARG A 20 2.93 -10.10 2.51
C ARG A 20 2.94 -9.83 1.01
N LYS A 21 1.77 -9.51 0.43
CA LYS A 21 1.64 -9.16 -0.99
C LYS A 21 2.51 -7.96 -1.38
N ALA A 22 2.56 -6.93 -0.54
CA ALA A 22 3.41 -5.76 -0.76
C ALA A 22 4.90 -6.14 -0.77
N LYS A 23 5.35 -6.94 0.20
CA LYS A 23 6.74 -7.42 0.29
C LYS A 23 7.15 -8.24 -0.93
N GLU A 24 6.29 -9.16 -1.36
CA GLU A 24 6.53 -9.98 -2.56
C GLU A 24 6.58 -9.13 -3.83
N THR A 25 5.72 -8.13 -3.95
CA THR A 25 5.67 -7.22 -5.11
C THR A 25 6.94 -6.36 -5.19
N VAL A 26 7.41 -5.83 -4.05
CA VAL A 26 8.65 -5.04 -3.99
C VAL A 26 9.89 -5.91 -4.21
N ALA A 27 9.87 -7.17 -3.78
CA ALA A 27 10.98 -8.10 -4.05
C ALA A 27 11.08 -8.49 -5.54
N SER A 28 9.96 -8.49 -6.27
CA SER A 28 9.90 -8.91 -7.69
C SER A 28 10.06 -7.77 -8.69
N HIS A 29 9.86 -6.51 -8.28
CA HIS A 29 9.92 -5.36 -9.18
C HIS A 29 10.87 -4.29 -8.63
N PRO A 30 11.76 -3.73 -9.46
CA PRO A 30 12.75 -2.73 -9.02
C PRO A 30 12.10 -1.41 -8.59
N VAL A 31 10.94 -1.06 -9.16
CA VAL A 31 10.16 0.13 -8.79
C VAL A 31 8.69 -0.26 -8.70
N VAL A 32 8.10 0.01 -7.53
CA VAL A 32 6.67 -0.20 -7.27
C VAL A 32 6.05 1.12 -6.83
N VAL A 33 4.92 1.47 -7.42
CA VAL A 33 4.13 2.66 -7.09
C VAL A 33 2.81 2.20 -6.49
N PHE A 34 2.68 2.34 -5.17
CA PHE A 34 1.40 2.21 -4.49
C PHE A 34 0.64 3.53 -4.64
N SER A 35 -0.56 3.48 -5.21
CA SER A 35 -1.35 4.67 -5.53
C SER A 35 -2.83 4.47 -5.29
N LYS A 36 -3.60 5.54 -5.45
CA LYS A 36 -5.04 5.46 -5.61
C LYS A 36 -5.45 6.00 -6.97
N THR A 37 -6.48 5.44 -7.58
CA THR A 37 -6.95 5.81 -8.92
C THR A 37 -7.28 7.30 -9.04
N TYR A 38 -7.82 7.89 -7.97
CA TYR A 38 -8.23 9.29 -7.91
C TYR A 38 -7.13 10.26 -7.45
N CYS A 39 -5.92 9.79 -7.11
CA CYS A 39 -4.89 10.65 -6.53
C CYS A 39 -4.09 11.43 -7.60
N PRO A 40 -4.20 12.77 -7.67
CA PRO A 40 -3.52 13.56 -8.69
C PRO A 40 -1.99 13.58 -8.50
N PHE A 41 -1.50 13.38 -7.26
CA PHE A 41 -0.06 13.29 -6.98
C PHE A 41 0.53 11.98 -7.53
N CYS A 42 -0.17 10.86 -7.36
CA CYS A 42 0.25 9.58 -7.90
C CYS A 42 0.37 9.61 -9.42
N THR A 43 -0.57 10.29 -10.11
CA THR A 43 -0.49 10.49 -11.56
C THR A 43 0.77 11.23 -11.98
N ARG A 44 1.20 12.27 -11.25
CA ARG A 44 2.45 12.99 -11.55
C ARG A 44 3.68 12.10 -11.40
N VAL A 45 3.74 11.28 -10.34
CA VAL A 45 4.85 10.34 -10.12
C VAL A 45 4.93 9.29 -11.24
N LYS A 46 3.79 8.70 -11.61
CA LYS A 46 3.70 7.74 -12.74
C LYS A 46 4.18 8.36 -14.05
N GLN A 47 3.73 9.58 -14.36
CA GLN A 47 4.17 10.31 -15.55
C GLN A 47 5.67 10.62 -15.52
N LEU A 48 6.22 10.98 -14.36
CA LEU A 48 7.66 11.23 -14.22
C LEU A 48 8.47 9.96 -14.47
N LEU A 49 8.09 8.84 -13.86
CA LEU A 49 8.76 7.56 -14.07
C LEU A 49 8.70 7.13 -15.55
N ALA A 50 7.54 7.31 -16.19
CA ALA A 50 7.39 7.05 -17.62
C ALA A 50 8.30 7.94 -18.49
N LYS A 51 8.41 9.25 -18.17
CA LYS A 51 9.32 10.18 -18.88
C LYS A 51 10.79 9.81 -18.72
N LEU A 52 11.16 9.24 -17.58
CA LEU A 52 12.53 8.77 -17.30
C LEU A 52 12.82 7.40 -17.92
N GLY A 53 11.84 6.76 -18.58
CA GLY A 53 11.98 5.41 -19.11
C GLY A 53 12.12 4.32 -18.04
N ALA A 54 11.76 4.63 -16.78
CA ALA A 54 11.83 3.67 -15.69
C ALA A 54 10.63 2.72 -15.75
N SER A 55 10.90 1.42 -15.83
CA SER A 55 9.85 0.40 -15.66
C SER A 55 9.38 0.39 -14.21
N TYR A 56 8.07 0.51 -13.99
CA TYR A 56 7.47 0.46 -12.66
C TYR A 56 6.18 -0.36 -12.66
N LYS A 57 5.89 -0.99 -11.53
CA LYS A 57 4.61 -1.65 -11.25
C LYS A 57 3.72 -0.73 -10.45
N ALA A 58 2.54 -0.37 -10.97
CA ALA A 58 1.53 0.35 -10.21
C ALA A 58 0.59 -0.64 -9.49
N ILE A 59 0.28 -0.36 -8.23
CA ILE A 59 -0.69 -1.07 -7.40
C ILE A 59 -1.70 -0.04 -6.89
N GLU A 60 -2.96 -0.16 -7.31
CA GLU A 60 -4.05 0.74 -6.88
C GLU A 60 -4.71 0.20 -5.60
N LEU A 61 -4.50 0.89 -4.48
CA LEU A 61 -4.95 0.47 -3.15
C LEU A 61 -6.48 0.50 -3.00
N ASP A 62 -7.17 1.34 -3.78
CA ASP A 62 -8.63 1.49 -3.77
C ASP A 62 -9.36 0.42 -4.60
N VAL A 63 -8.65 -0.31 -5.47
CA VAL A 63 -9.21 -1.36 -6.34
C VAL A 63 -8.90 -2.75 -5.79
N GLU A 64 -7.76 -2.91 -5.12
CA GLU A 64 -7.32 -4.19 -4.59
C GLU A 64 -7.99 -4.50 -3.24
N SER A 65 -8.79 -5.56 -3.21
CA SER A 65 -9.53 -6.02 -2.01
C SER A 65 -8.63 -6.24 -0.81
N GLU A 66 -7.40 -6.71 -1.02
CA GLU A 66 -6.41 -6.94 0.04
C GLU A 66 -5.92 -5.65 0.70
N PHE A 67 -5.98 -4.51 0.00
CA PHE A 67 -5.53 -3.21 0.51
C PHE A 67 -6.68 -2.32 1.01
N SER A 68 -7.92 -2.74 0.81
CA SER A 68 -9.13 -1.98 1.17
C SER A 68 -9.20 -1.57 2.65
N LEU A 69 -8.63 -2.36 3.55
CA LEU A 69 -8.60 -2.06 4.99
C LEU A 69 -7.48 -1.10 5.40
N LEU A 70 -6.41 -0.99 4.61
CA LEU A 70 -5.37 0.02 4.82
C LEU A 70 -5.87 1.43 4.44
N ASP A 71 -6.88 1.51 3.55
CA ASP A 71 -7.35 2.78 3.01
C ASP A 71 -8.01 3.68 4.07
N PHE A 72 -8.78 3.10 4.99
CA PHE A 72 -9.44 3.82 6.08
C PHE A 72 -8.46 4.39 7.10
N THR A 73 -7.37 3.67 7.39
CA THR A 73 -6.42 4.06 8.44
C THR A 73 -5.55 5.24 8.01
N VAL A 74 -5.12 5.27 6.74
CA VAL A 74 -4.32 6.38 6.18
C VAL A 74 -5.15 7.65 6.06
N LEU A 75 -6.43 7.55 5.67
CA LEU A 75 -7.34 8.70 5.62
C LEU A 75 -7.60 9.29 7.01
N LEU A 76 -7.78 8.45 8.04
CA LEU A 76 -7.91 8.93 9.43
C LEU A 76 -6.62 9.60 9.91
N TYR A 77 -5.45 9.03 9.65
CA TYR A 77 -4.17 9.65 10.02
C TYR A 77 -3.93 10.98 9.29
N PHE A 78 -4.25 11.06 7.99
CA PHE A 78 -4.17 12.32 7.25
C PHE A 78 -5.19 13.34 7.78
N TRP A 79 -6.41 12.95 8.10
CA TRP A 79 -7.38 13.85 8.73
C TRP A 79 -6.89 14.35 10.09
N PHE A 80 -6.42 13.45 10.95
CA PHE A 80 -5.93 13.81 12.29
C PHE A 80 -4.73 14.76 12.23
N THR A 81 -3.76 14.51 11.36
CA THR A 81 -2.61 15.40 11.18
C THR A 81 -3.01 16.74 10.55
N TYR A 82 -3.94 16.76 9.60
CA TYR A 82 -4.45 17.99 8.98
C TYR A 82 -5.32 18.81 9.93
N LEU A 83 -6.00 18.17 10.89
CA LEU A 83 -6.82 18.82 11.93
C LEU A 83 -5.98 19.27 13.14
N LEU A 84 -4.84 18.62 13.42
CA LEU A 84 -3.90 19.04 14.47
C LEU A 84 -2.95 20.16 14.02
N HIS A 85 -2.78 20.36 12.72
CA HIS A 85 -1.97 21.44 12.13
C HIS A 85 -2.82 22.55 11.48
N LYS A 86 -4.11 22.65 11.82
CA LYS A 86 -4.97 23.80 11.54
C LYS A 86 -5.68 24.29 12.79
#